data_AF-A0A8H7D5N5-F1
#
_entry.id   AF-A0A8H7D5N5-F1
#
_cell.length_a   1.000
_cell.length_b   1.000
_cell.length_c   1.000
_cell.angle_alpha   90.00
_cell.angle_beta   90.00
_cell.angle_gamma   90.00
#
_symmetry.space_group_name_H-M   'P 1'
#
loop_
_entity.id
_entity.type
_entity.pdbx_description
1 polymer ?
#
loop_
_entity_poly.entity_id
_entity_poly.type
_entity_poly.pdbx_seq_one_letter_code
_entity_poly.pdbx_strand_id
1 'polypeptide(L)'
;MDPVSSHVVLPLELEWQIFEICACSRPVTIPKLMLVARRVKEWVEPLLYRTIVISVIYSIDGHPDFTEDILWTVLRSKPAAFFRDSVRHVLIHGTWDDDADWTDFVRFVLSICTGVQTLFVSQSHPLLELSTMPFGLKHLCTTFMPLLIDIPSTSPLFAQLTHLELIGPASTDENTDISTTVALLPRLTHLSFNEESEEAAVPFIPSYLTVLQNCASLSVLISLWDHDYPEDLLSQYVHALAKDPRFVVLDGTEWFRDWEMEVLDGSGYWSQAENFIAKRRSGEIDAREYRMSRQYP
;
A
#
# COMPACT_ATOMS: atom_id res chain seq x y z
N MET A 1 12.63 -2.73 63.17
CA MET A 1 12.57 -3.70 62.06
C MET A 1 11.74 -3.06 60.99
N ASP A 2 12.38 -2.46 60.00
CA ASP A 2 11.66 -1.83 58.89
C ASP A 2 11.06 -2.92 58.00
N PRO A 3 9.80 -2.77 57.54
CA PRO A 3 9.20 -3.72 56.63
C PRO A 3 9.99 -3.71 55.32
N VAL A 4 10.50 -4.88 54.94
CA VAL A 4 11.12 -5.11 53.63
C VAL A 4 10.02 -4.87 52.58
N SER A 5 10.01 -3.67 51.99
CA SER A 5 9.20 -3.35 50.82
C SER A 5 9.66 -4.25 49.69
N SER A 6 8.95 -5.37 49.48
CA SER A 6 9.12 -6.22 48.31
C SER A 6 8.62 -5.44 47.11
N HIS A 7 9.50 -4.65 46.50
CA HIS A 7 9.19 -3.96 45.26
C HIS A 7 8.86 -5.00 44.20
N VAL A 8 7.62 -5.00 43.73
CA VAL A 8 7.20 -5.80 42.58
C VAL A 8 7.94 -5.24 41.37
N VAL A 9 8.93 -5.98 40.87
CA VAL A 9 9.65 -5.64 39.64
C VAL A 9 9.01 -6.40 38.49
N LEU A 10 8.63 -5.68 37.43
CA LEU A 10 8.10 -6.29 36.23
C LEU A 10 9.25 -6.99 35.46
N PRO A 11 9.06 -8.23 34.98
CA PRO A 11 9.97 -8.86 34.03
C PRO A 11 10.24 -7.98 32.80
N LEU A 12 11.47 -8.03 32.28
CA LEU A 12 11.91 -7.15 31.18
C LEU A 12 11.08 -7.34 29.91
N GLU A 13 10.69 -8.58 29.62
CA GLU A 13 9.90 -8.94 28.46
C GLU A 13 8.50 -8.34 28.52
N LEU A 14 7.90 -8.32 29.72
CA LEU A 14 6.60 -7.70 29.94
C LEU A 14 6.70 -6.17 29.87
N GLU A 15 7.77 -5.58 30.39
CA GLU A 15 8.02 -4.14 30.26
C GLU A 15 8.11 -3.74 28.77
N TRP A 16 8.91 -4.47 27.98
CA TRP A 16 9.03 -4.24 26.55
C TRP A 16 7.68 -4.38 25.83
N GLN A 17 6.94 -5.47 26.06
CA GLN A 17 5.63 -5.68 25.45
C GLN A 17 4.63 -4.56 25.77
N ILE A 18 4.62 -4.06 27.01
CA ILE A 18 3.77 -2.92 27.38
C ILE A 18 4.13 -1.68 26.55
N PHE A 19 5.41 -1.33 26.45
CA PHE A 19 5.84 -0.17 25.67
C PHE A 19 5.59 -0.33 24.17
N GLU A 20 5.80 -1.53 23.62
CA GLU A 20 5.49 -1.84 22.23
C GLU A 20 4.00 -1.72 21.93
N ILE A 21 3.14 -2.30 22.77
CA ILE A 21 1.67 -2.19 22.63
C ILE A 21 1.25 -0.73 22.72
N CYS A 22 1.75 0.04 23.71
CA CYS A 22 1.44 1.46 23.82
C CYS A 22 1.89 2.26 22.60
N ALA A 23 3.10 1.98 22.08
CA ALA A 23 3.64 2.63 20.89
C ALA A 23 2.80 2.32 19.64
N CYS A 24 2.45 1.05 19.41
CA CYS A 24 1.66 0.61 18.27
C CYS A 24 0.21 1.12 18.33
N SER A 25 -0.43 1.10 19.50
CA SER A 25 -1.80 1.58 19.65
C SER A 25 -1.91 3.11 19.56
N ARG A 26 -0.85 3.85 19.91
CA ARG A 26 -0.83 5.33 19.86
C ARG A 26 0.54 5.85 19.41
N PRO A 27 0.87 5.79 18.10
CA PRO A 27 2.17 6.21 17.57
C PRO A 27 2.60 7.62 17.98
N VAL A 28 1.64 8.54 18.11
CA VAL A 28 1.86 9.92 18.58
C VAL A 28 2.53 10.03 19.96
N THR A 29 2.46 8.96 20.76
CA THR A 29 3.07 8.91 22.10
C THR A 29 4.52 8.44 22.09
N ILE A 30 5.02 7.84 21.00
CA ILE A 30 6.36 7.26 20.91
C ILE A 30 7.45 8.24 21.36
N PRO A 31 7.47 9.52 20.93
CA PRO A 31 8.49 10.47 21.40
C PRO A 31 8.51 10.64 22.92
N LYS A 32 7.36 10.57 23.59
CA LYS A 32 7.28 10.63 25.07
C LYS A 32 7.75 9.33 25.71
N LEU A 33 7.42 8.18 25.12
CA LEU A 33 7.87 6.87 25.60
C LEU A 33 9.41 6.78 25.54
N MET A 34 10.03 7.31 24.49
CA MET A 34 11.50 7.39 24.35
C MET A 34 12.20 8.17 25.47
N LEU A 35 11.49 9.04 26.21
CA LEU A 35 12.05 9.81 27.32
C LEU A 35 12.04 9.06 28.66
N VAL A 36 11.36 7.92 28.75
CA VAL A 36 11.19 7.19 30.01
C VAL A 36 12.52 6.59 30.50
N ALA A 37 13.22 5.88 29.62
CA ALA A 37 14.53 5.30 29.89
C ALA A 37 15.26 4.98 28.58
N ARG A 38 16.59 4.85 28.65
CA ARG A 38 17.42 4.53 27.47
C ARG A 38 16.98 3.23 26.76
N ARG A 39 16.71 2.17 27.53
CA ARG A 39 16.23 0.90 26.97
C ARG A 39 14.88 1.03 26.28
N VAL A 40 13.98 1.83 26.84
CA VAL A 40 12.66 2.08 26.25
C VAL A 40 12.82 2.79 24.92
N LYS A 41 13.71 3.80 24.85
CA LYS A 41 14.08 4.44 23.59
C LYS A 41 14.55 3.40 22.55
N GLU A 42 15.46 2.52 22.92
CA GLU A 42 15.98 1.48 22.01
C GLU A 42 14.87 0.54 21.49
N TRP A 43 13.85 0.25 22.31
CA TRP A 43 12.73 -0.60 21.92
C TRP A 43 11.72 0.09 21.01
N VAL A 44 11.37 1.34 21.29
CA VAL A 44 10.26 2.03 20.58
C VAL A 44 10.74 2.94 19.44
N GLU A 45 12.01 3.34 19.40
CA GLU A 45 12.53 4.19 18.33
C GLU A 45 12.36 3.55 16.94
N PRO A 46 12.60 2.25 16.71
CA PRO A 46 12.28 1.59 15.43
C PRO A 46 10.81 1.74 15.01
N LEU A 47 9.89 1.75 15.98
CA LEU A 47 8.45 1.88 15.72
C LEU A 47 8.08 3.29 15.22
N LEU A 48 8.82 4.33 15.63
CA LEU A 48 8.64 5.69 15.13
C LEU A 48 8.89 5.80 13.62
N TYR A 49 9.86 5.02 13.12
CA TYR A 49 10.28 5.02 11.72
C TYR A 49 9.63 3.88 10.92
N ARG A 50 8.69 3.14 11.50
CA ARG A 50 8.07 1.99 10.83
C ARG A 50 7.31 2.41 9.57
N THR A 51 6.71 3.60 9.62
CA THR A 51 6.01 4.23 8.50
C THR A 51 6.68 5.58 8.22
N ILE A 52 7.11 5.78 6.97
CA ILE A 52 7.66 7.04 6.49
C ILE A 52 6.66 7.64 5.51
N VAL A 53 6.23 8.87 5.79
CA VAL A 53 5.37 9.66 4.90
C VAL A 53 6.19 10.83 4.37
N ILE A 54 6.36 10.86 3.06
CA ILE A 54 6.99 11.95 2.31
C ILE A 54 5.91 12.56 1.43
N SER A 55 5.21 13.57 1.97
CA SER A 55 4.14 14.25 1.26
C SER A 55 4.05 15.70 1.71
N VAL A 56 3.61 16.56 0.78
CA VAL A 56 3.27 17.97 1.07
C VAL A 56 1.79 18.17 1.39
N ILE A 57 0.95 17.16 1.11
CA ILE A 57 -0.51 17.23 1.24
C ILE A 57 -1.02 16.29 2.34
N TYR A 58 -0.34 15.16 2.52
CA TYR A 58 -0.80 14.10 3.39
C TYR A 58 0.07 13.95 4.64
N SER A 59 -0.58 13.63 5.76
CA SER A 59 0.05 13.34 7.05
C SER A 59 -0.71 12.21 7.72
N ILE A 60 -0.01 11.40 8.51
CA ILE A 60 -0.63 10.37 9.35
C ILE A 60 -0.44 10.75 10.80
N ASP A 61 -1.54 10.78 11.55
CA ASP A 61 -1.51 11.11 12.96
C ASP A 61 -0.53 10.21 13.72
N GLY A 62 0.41 10.87 14.41
CA GLY A 62 1.41 10.20 15.23
C GLY A 62 2.61 9.61 14.48
N HIS A 63 2.69 9.81 13.17
CA HIS A 63 3.88 9.51 12.39
C HIS A 63 4.61 10.80 12.04
N PRO A 64 5.95 10.75 11.91
CA PRO A 64 6.71 11.92 11.50
C PRO A 64 6.43 12.27 10.04
N ASP A 65 5.89 13.47 9.82
CA ASP A 65 5.87 14.09 8.50
C ASP A 65 7.27 14.59 8.17
N PHE A 66 7.83 14.09 7.07
CA PHE A 66 9.15 14.51 6.65
C PHE A 66 9.06 15.49 5.49
N THR A 67 9.60 16.70 5.72
CA THR A 67 10.14 17.47 4.59
C THR A 67 11.41 16.79 4.10
N GLU A 68 11.81 17.08 2.86
CA GLU A 68 13.02 16.52 2.26
C GLU A 68 14.26 16.75 3.14
N ASP A 69 14.49 17.99 3.59
CA ASP A 69 15.63 18.37 4.44
C ASP A 69 15.67 17.61 5.77
N ILE A 70 14.50 17.42 6.40
CA ILE A 70 14.40 16.68 7.66
C ILE A 70 14.70 15.21 7.40
N LEU A 71 14.15 14.62 6.33
CA LEU A 71 14.43 13.22 6.00
C LEU A 71 15.91 12.99 5.72
N TRP A 72 16.54 13.87 4.94
CA TRP A 72 17.98 13.81 4.67
C TRP A 72 18.80 13.81 5.95
N THR A 73 18.46 14.70 6.88
CA THR A 73 19.12 14.80 8.18
C THR A 73 18.95 13.50 8.97
N VAL A 74 17.75 12.94 9.00
CA VAL A 74 17.44 11.68 9.68
C VAL A 74 18.19 10.51 9.06
N LEU A 75 18.13 10.35 7.73
CA LEU A 75 18.80 9.26 7.00
C LEU A 75 20.33 9.29 7.19
N ARG A 76 20.94 10.47 7.33
CA ARG A 76 22.37 10.61 7.62
C ARG A 76 22.72 10.41 9.10
N SER A 77 21.76 10.56 10.00
CA SER A 77 21.98 10.44 11.45
C SER A 77 22.03 8.99 11.96
N LYS A 78 21.58 8.02 11.16
CA LYS A 78 21.50 6.60 11.55
C LYS A 78 22.10 5.69 10.47
N PRO A 79 22.64 4.51 10.84
CA PRO A 79 23.15 3.54 9.85
C PRO A 79 22.03 3.02 8.95
N ALA A 80 22.33 2.71 7.68
CA ALA A 80 21.36 2.14 6.74
C ALA A 80 20.68 0.85 7.24
N ALA A 81 21.40 0.01 8.00
CA ALA A 81 20.86 -1.18 8.63
C ALA A 81 19.67 -0.86 9.56
N PHE A 82 19.69 0.28 10.26
CA PHE A 82 18.57 0.70 11.10
C PHE A 82 17.29 0.88 10.28
N PHE A 83 17.37 1.56 9.13
CA PHE A 83 16.19 1.81 8.29
C PHE A 83 15.70 0.54 7.58
N ARG A 84 16.61 -0.30 7.07
CA ARG A 84 16.24 -1.63 6.57
C ARG A 84 15.45 -2.42 7.62
N ASP A 85 15.90 -2.40 8.87
CA ASP A 85 15.30 -3.23 9.92
C ASP A 85 14.07 -2.58 10.56
N SER A 86 13.88 -1.26 10.44
CA SER A 86 12.76 -0.52 11.07
C SER A 86 11.64 -0.18 10.10
N VAL A 87 11.96 0.28 8.89
CA VAL A 87 10.99 0.80 7.92
C VAL A 87 10.24 -0.35 7.25
N ARG A 88 8.90 -0.27 7.22
CA ARG A 88 8.01 -1.27 6.61
C ARG A 88 7.05 -0.65 5.60
N HIS A 89 6.65 0.58 5.82
CA HIS A 89 5.68 1.28 4.99
C HIS A 89 6.28 2.62 4.55
N VAL A 90 6.22 2.89 3.26
CA VAL A 90 6.70 4.14 2.69
C VAL A 90 5.62 4.70 1.79
N LEU A 91 5.24 5.94 2.03
CA LEU A 91 4.40 6.72 1.14
C LEU A 91 5.21 7.90 0.62
N ILE A 92 5.28 7.99 -0.71
CA ILE A 92 5.95 9.07 -1.42
C ILE A 92 4.93 9.69 -2.34
N HIS A 93 4.44 10.87 -1.96
CA HIS A 93 3.49 11.62 -2.74
C HIS A 93 4.05 13.01 -3.03
N GLY A 94 4.65 13.15 -4.21
CA GLY A 94 5.14 14.41 -4.75
C GLY A 94 4.22 14.95 -5.84
N THR A 95 4.12 16.27 -5.92
CA THR A 95 3.43 17.01 -7.01
C THR A 95 4.41 17.52 -8.07
N TRP A 96 5.65 17.02 -8.08
CA TRP A 96 6.75 17.63 -8.82
C TRP A 96 6.92 16.90 -10.15
N ASP A 97 6.61 17.62 -11.24
CA ASP A 97 6.84 17.17 -12.62
C ASP A 97 8.33 16.91 -12.84
N ASP A 98 8.69 15.71 -13.32
CA ASP A 98 9.99 15.28 -13.86
C ASP A 98 11.25 15.94 -13.28
N ASP A 99 11.29 16.15 -11.96
CA ASP A 99 12.48 16.68 -11.30
C ASP A 99 13.47 15.53 -11.10
N ALA A 100 14.60 15.61 -11.80
CA ALA A 100 15.68 14.64 -11.68
C ALA A 100 16.19 14.53 -10.24
N ASP A 101 16.21 15.64 -9.50
CA ASP A 101 16.63 15.67 -8.10
C ASP A 101 15.64 14.88 -7.22
N TRP A 102 14.34 14.96 -7.53
CA TRP A 102 13.32 14.19 -6.83
C TRP A 102 13.44 12.68 -7.10
N THR A 103 13.66 12.28 -8.35
CA THR A 103 13.88 10.88 -8.71
C THR A 103 15.09 10.31 -7.98
N ASP A 104 16.18 11.07 -7.94
CA ASP A 104 17.41 10.70 -7.23
C ASP A 104 17.19 10.59 -5.71
N PHE A 105 16.39 11.49 -5.13
CA PHE A 105 16.00 11.44 -3.74
C PHE A 105 15.18 10.18 -3.41
N VAL A 106 14.12 9.89 -4.19
CA VAL A 106 13.29 8.71 -4.00
C VAL A 106 14.13 7.43 -4.12
N ARG A 107 15.03 7.37 -5.11
CA ARG A 107 15.97 6.26 -5.29
C ARG A 107 16.85 6.10 -4.05
N PHE A 108 17.40 7.18 -3.54
CA PHE A 108 18.23 7.16 -2.34
C PHE A 108 17.46 6.61 -1.12
N VAL A 109 16.25 7.12 -0.86
CA VAL A 109 15.39 6.65 0.24
C VAL A 109 15.15 5.15 0.13
N LEU A 110 14.73 4.68 -1.05
CA LEU A 110 14.40 3.26 -1.28
C LEU A 110 15.65 2.36 -1.25
N SER A 111 16.84 2.89 -1.58
CA SER A 111 18.10 2.15 -1.47
C SER A 111 18.52 1.84 -0.03
N ILE A 112 18.07 2.65 0.93
CA ILE A 112 18.34 2.47 2.36
C ILE A 112 17.22 1.65 3.01
N CYS A 113 15.97 1.95 2.65
CA CYS A 113 14.77 1.32 3.20
C CYS A 113 14.45 -0.01 2.49
N THR A 114 15.42 -0.92 2.40
CA THR A 114 15.26 -2.19 1.66
C THR A 114 14.31 -3.20 2.33
N GLY A 115 13.92 -2.97 3.58
CA GLY A 115 12.94 -3.77 4.32
C GLY A 115 11.47 -3.38 4.11
N VAL A 116 11.20 -2.46 3.17
CA VAL A 116 9.84 -2.01 2.82
C VAL A 116 8.98 -3.16 2.31
N GLN A 117 7.76 -3.23 2.82
CA GLN A 117 6.74 -4.23 2.47
C GLN A 117 5.53 -3.60 1.79
N THR A 118 5.21 -2.35 2.11
CA THR A 118 4.15 -1.55 1.48
C THR A 118 4.77 -0.27 0.92
N LEU A 119 4.63 -0.06 -0.38
CA LEU A 119 5.11 1.14 -1.06
C LEU A 119 3.96 1.82 -1.77
N PHE A 120 3.74 3.09 -1.44
CA PHE A 120 2.98 4.02 -2.26
C PHE A 120 3.96 4.99 -2.91
N VAL A 121 3.89 5.14 -4.24
CA VAL A 121 4.64 6.17 -4.96
C VAL A 121 3.77 6.76 -6.08
N SER A 122 3.57 8.08 -6.08
CA SER A 122 2.73 8.75 -7.08
C SER A 122 3.34 8.75 -8.50
N GLN A 123 4.59 8.32 -8.67
CA GLN A 123 5.27 8.23 -9.96
C GLN A 123 6.08 6.93 -10.02
N SER A 124 5.92 6.15 -11.10
CA SER A 124 6.59 4.85 -11.21
C SER A 124 8.00 4.91 -11.82
N HIS A 125 8.45 6.05 -12.37
CA HIS A 125 9.80 6.18 -12.94
C HIS A 125 10.93 5.75 -12.00
N PRO A 126 10.96 6.13 -10.71
CA PRO A 126 11.99 5.66 -9.78
C PRO A 126 12.01 4.13 -9.62
N LEU A 127 10.90 3.44 -9.86
CA LEU A 127 10.80 1.98 -9.71
C LEU A 127 11.50 1.22 -10.82
N LEU A 128 11.64 1.80 -12.02
CA LEU A 128 12.33 1.18 -13.15
C LEU A 128 13.78 0.85 -12.80
N GLU A 129 14.47 1.81 -12.21
CA GLU A 129 15.87 1.67 -11.81
C GLU A 129 16.04 0.76 -10.58
N LEU A 130 14.99 0.64 -9.79
CA LEU A 130 14.95 -0.19 -8.59
C LEU A 130 14.50 -1.63 -8.86
N SER A 131 14.19 -1.97 -10.11
CA SER A 131 13.75 -3.32 -10.52
C SER A 131 14.72 -4.44 -10.11
N THR A 132 16.01 -4.15 -10.01
CA THR A 132 17.04 -5.12 -9.62
C THR A 132 17.20 -5.30 -8.11
N MET A 133 16.57 -4.46 -7.31
CA MET A 133 16.74 -4.46 -5.85
C MET A 133 15.91 -5.58 -5.21
N PRO A 134 16.47 -6.31 -4.22
CA PRO A 134 15.80 -7.46 -3.60
C PRO A 134 14.80 -7.01 -2.53
N PHE A 135 13.77 -6.27 -2.92
CA PHE A 135 12.72 -5.89 -1.99
C PHE A 135 11.90 -7.09 -1.54
N GLY A 136 11.48 -7.07 -0.27
CA GLY A 136 10.41 -7.92 0.25
C GLY A 136 9.04 -7.30 0.02
N LEU A 137 8.82 -6.65 -1.14
CA LEU A 137 7.63 -5.85 -1.40
C LEU A 137 6.41 -6.76 -1.56
N LYS A 138 5.36 -6.49 -0.78
CA LYS A 138 4.11 -7.26 -0.78
C LYS A 138 2.95 -6.46 -1.34
N HIS A 139 2.97 -5.14 -1.14
CA HIS A 139 1.95 -4.22 -1.60
C HIS A 139 2.63 -3.04 -2.31
N LEU A 140 2.25 -2.83 -3.57
CA LEU A 140 2.67 -1.70 -4.39
C LEU A 140 1.45 -0.93 -4.85
N CYS A 141 1.44 0.37 -4.57
CA CYS A 141 0.48 1.32 -5.08
C CYS A 141 1.24 2.39 -5.87
N THR A 142 0.96 2.52 -7.17
CA THR A 142 1.73 3.40 -8.05
C THR A 142 0.95 3.78 -9.29
N THR A 143 1.42 4.80 -10.01
CA THR A 143 0.84 5.12 -11.32
C THR A 143 1.03 4.02 -12.36
N PHE A 144 0.04 3.90 -13.24
CA PHE A 144 -0.13 2.80 -14.20
C PHE A 144 1.10 2.57 -15.12
N MET A 145 1.72 3.65 -15.59
CA MET A 145 2.84 3.66 -16.55
C MET A 145 4.04 4.39 -15.96
N PRO A 146 5.31 4.01 -16.26
CA PRO A 146 5.85 2.89 -17.06
C PRO A 146 5.95 1.47 -16.44
N LEU A 147 5.51 1.25 -15.19
CA LEU A 147 5.84 0.04 -14.42
C LEU A 147 5.66 -1.30 -15.15
N LEU A 148 4.48 -1.56 -15.73
CA LEU A 148 4.12 -2.87 -16.28
C LEU A 148 4.60 -3.12 -17.72
N ILE A 149 5.05 -2.07 -18.42
CA ILE A 149 5.65 -2.21 -19.74
C ILE A 149 7.15 -2.44 -19.61
N ASP A 150 7.81 -1.60 -18.82
CA ASP A 150 9.27 -1.50 -18.85
C ASP A 150 9.96 -2.44 -17.85
N ILE A 151 9.24 -2.94 -16.85
CA ILE A 151 9.78 -3.89 -15.87
C ILE A 151 9.38 -5.31 -16.24
N PRO A 152 10.34 -6.21 -16.49
CA PRO A 152 10.05 -7.63 -16.71
C PRO A 152 9.27 -8.21 -15.53
N SER A 153 8.27 -9.06 -15.80
CA SER A 153 7.51 -9.76 -14.75
C SER A 153 8.38 -10.66 -13.85
N THR A 154 9.59 -11.01 -14.31
CA THR A 154 10.61 -11.76 -13.56
C THR A 154 11.44 -10.90 -12.61
N SER A 155 11.19 -9.59 -12.58
CA SER A 155 11.87 -8.64 -11.70
C SER A 155 11.74 -9.05 -10.22
N PRO A 156 12.83 -8.99 -9.43
CA PRO A 156 12.78 -9.15 -7.98
C PRO A 156 11.72 -8.29 -7.28
N LEU A 157 11.41 -7.11 -7.84
CA LEU A 157 10.36 -6.21 -7.35
C LEU A 157 8.99 -6.91 -7.23
N PHE A 158 8.71 -7.85 -8.13
CA PHE A 158 7.43 -8.54 -8.23
C PHE A 158 7.42 -9.93 -7.57
N ALA A 159 8.56 -10.43 -7.13
CA ALA A 159 8.70 -11.81 -6.67
C ALA A 159 7.82 -12.14 -5.44
N GLN A 160 7.53 -11.15 -4.60
CA GLN A 160 6.70 -11.28 -3.40
C GLN A 160 5.42 -10.45 -3.45
N LEU A 161 5.16 -9.79 -4.58
CA LEU A 161 4.03 -8.87 -4.71
C LEU A 161 2.71 -9.64 -4.68
N THR A 162 1.85 -9.25 -3.74
CA THR A 162 0.51 -9.86 -3.52
C THR A 162 -0.61 -8.88 -3.82
N HIS A 163 -0.38 -7.59 -3.58
CA HIS A 163 -1.31 -6.50 -3.82
C HIS A 163 -0.69 -5.49 -4.76
N LEU A 164 -1.37 -5.22 -5.87
CA LEU A 164 -1.00 -4.19 -6.83
C LEU A 164 -2.17 -3.24 -7.04
N GLU A 165 -1.94 -1.95 -6.80
CA GLU A 165 -2.87 -0.88 -7.12
C GLU A 165 -2.24 0.02 -8.18
N LEU A 166 -2.97 0.21 -9.28
CA LEU A 166 -2.54 1.03 -10.40
C LEU A 166 -3.41 2.30 -10.44
N ILE A 167 -2.75 3.45 -10.29
CA ILE A 167 -3.39 4.77 -10.23
C ILE A 167 -3.25 5.50 -11.58
N GLY A 168 -4.30 6.24 -11.92
CA GLY A 168 -4.28 7.20 -13.02
C GLY A 168 -4.72 6.59 -14.35
N PRO A 169 -4.89 7.43 -15.37
CA PRO A 169 -5.30 6.97 -16.68
C PRO A 169 -4.23 6.04 -17.24
N ALA A 170 -4.65 4.87 -17.69
CA ALA A 170 -3.81 4.10 -18.58
C ALA A 170 -3.50 4.96 -19.82
N SER A 171 -2.26 4.92 -20.28
CA SER A 171 -1.89 5.66 -21.49
C SER A 171 -2.84 5.31 -22.63
N THR A 172 -3.28 6.32 -23.38
CA THR A 172 -4.13 6.15 -24.56
C THR A 172 -3.48 5.38 -25.71
N ASP A 173 -2.27 4.85 -25.53
CA ASP A 173 -1.68 3.93 -26.48
C ASP A 173 -2.44 2.60 -26.43
N GLU A 174 -3.46 2.49 -27.28
CA GLU A 174 -4.44 1.41 -27.41
C GLU A 174 -3.84 -0.01 -27.53
N ASN A 175 -2.52 -0.12 -27.70
CA ASN A 175 -1.81 -1.38 -27.89
C ASN A 175 -1.20 -1.97 -26.61
N THR A 176 -1.27 -1.30 -25.46
CA THR A 176 -0.64 -1.82 -24.24
C THR A 176 -1.54 -2.85 -23.55
N ASP A 177 -1.33 -4.13 -23.86
CA ASP A 177 -1.96 -5.23 -23.15
C ASP A 177 -1.21 -5.59 -21.85
N ILE A 178 -1.56 -4.88 -20.77
CA ILE A 178 -1.02 -5.17 -19.43
C ILE A 178 -1.49 -6.51 -18.85
N SER A 179 -2.55 -7.11 -19.39
CA SER A 179 -3.15 -8.31 -18.81
C SER A 179 -2.17 -9.50 -18.86
N THR A 180 -1.30 -9.52 -19.88
CA THR A 180 -0.23 -10.50 -20.04
C THR A 180 0.83 -10.35 -18.94
N THR A 181 1.33 -9.13 -18.68
CA THR A 181 2.29 -8.88 -17.61
C THR A 181 1.72 -9.23 -16.25
N VAL A 182 0.49 -8.77 -15.96
CA VAL A 182 -0.20 -9.02 -14.69
C VAL A 182 -0.38 -10.52 -14.45
N ALA A 183 -0.80 -11.28 -15.47
CA ALA A 183 -0.99 -12.73 -15.37
C ALA A 183 0.33 -13.49 -15.11
N LEU A 184 1.49 -12.89 -15.36
CA LEU A 184 2.80 -13.47 -15.08
C LEU A 184 3.30 -13.19 -13.66
N LEU A 185 2.63 -12.35 -12.88
CA LEU A 185 3.03 -12.02 -11.52
C LEU A 185 2.76 -13.20 -10.59
N PRO A 186 3.80 -13.88 -10.06
CA PRO A 186 3.67 -15.25 -9.54
C PRO A 186 2.89 -15.38 -8.23
N ARG A 187 2.70 -14.27 -7.51
CA ARG A 187 2.04 -14.24 -6.19
C ARG A 187 0.91 -13.22 -6.10
N LEU A 188 0.53 -12.60 -7.22
CA LEU A 188 -0.50 -11.58 -7.20
C LEU A 188 -1.85 -12.22 -6.85
N THR A 189 -2.47 -11.75 -5.77
CA THR A 189 -3.79 -12.18 -5.30
C THR A 189 -4.80 -11.05 -5.32
N HIS A 190 -4.34 -9.80 -5.25
CA HIS A 190 -5.15 -8.59 -5.16
C HIS A 190 -4.69 -7.60 -6.22
N LEU A 191 -5.62 -7.14 -7.05
CA LEU A 191 -5.36 -6.15 -8.08
C LEU A 191 -6.45 -5.08 -8.05
N SER A 192 -6.06 -3.81 -8.11
CA SER A 192 -6.98 -2.70 -8.24
C SER A 192 -6.53 -1.74 -9.32
N PHE A 193 -7.52 -1.13 -9.95
CA PHE A 193 -7.36 -0.12 -10.98
C PHE A 193 -8.16 1.10 -10.58
N ASN A 194 -7.52 2.26 -10.61
CA ASN A 194 -8.17 3.55 -10.41
C ASN A 194 -8.36 4.26 -11.75
N GLU A 195 -9.57 4.18 -12.29
CA GLU A 195 -9.94 4.78 -13.56
C GLU A 195 -10.49 6.19 -13.33
N GLU A 196 -9.67 7.20 -13.61
CA GLU A 196 -10.05 8.60 -13.36
C GLU A 196 -11.11 9.13 -14.34
N SER A 197 -11.37 8.47 -15.48
CA SER A 197 -12.35 8.94 -16.45
C SER A 197 -13.11 7.84 -17.18
N GLU A 198 -14.35 8.16 -17.55
CA GLU A 198 -15.23 7.27 -18.33
C GLU A 198 -14.62 6.84 -19.66
N GLU A 199 -13.96 7.77 -20.35
CA GLU A 199 -13.27 7.49 -21.62
C GLU A 199 -12.11 6.50 -21.44
N ALA A 200 -11.49 6.45 -20.27
CA ALA A 200 -10.39 5.53 -19.94
C ALA A 200 -10.87 4.15 -19.47
N ALA A 201 -12.08 4.05 -18.90
CA ALA A 201 -12.61 2.81 -18.34
C ALA A 201 -13.02 1.76 -19.40
N VAL A 202 -13.70 2.21 -20.46
CA VAL A 202 -14.25 1.30 -21.48
C VAL A 202 -13.17 0.45 -22.18
N PRO A 203 -12.01 1.01 -22.58
CA PRO A 203 -10.91 0.23 -23.17
C PRO A 203 -10.30 -0.82 -22.23
N PHE A 204 -10.51 -0.72 -20.91
CA PHE A 204 -9.89 -1.59 -19.91
C PHE A 204 -10.66 -2.86 -19.59
N ILE A 205 -11.93 -2.89 -19.92
CA ILE A 205 -12.81 -4.04 -19.66
C ILE A 205 -12.26 -5.35 -20.27
N PRO A 206 -11.76 -5.39 -21.53
CA PRO A 206 -11.10 -6.57 -22.06
C PRO A 206 -9.91 -7.03 -21.21
N SER A 207 -9.12 -6.09 -20.69
CA SER A 207 -7.99 -6.39 -19.80
C SER A 207 -8.46 -7.04 -18.49
N TYR A 208 -9.56 -6.57 -17.90
CA TYR A 208 -10.14 -7.21 -16.71
C TYR A 208 -10.58 -8.65 -16.96
N LEU A 209 -11.27 -8.90 -18.07
CA LEU A 209 -11.68 -10.25 -18.45
C LEU A 209 -10.47 -11.15 -18.65
N THR A 210 -9.44 -10.67 -19.35
CA THR A 210 -8.21 -11.43 -19.61
C THR A 210 -7.44 -11.71 -18.32
N VAL A 211 -7.34 -10.73 -17.41
CA VAL A 211 -6.72 -10.91 -16.09
C VAL A 211 -7.49 -11.95 -15.28
N LEU A 212 -8.82 -11.85 -15.19
CA LEU A 212 -9.64 -12.83 -14.47
C LEU A 212 -9.47 -14.24 -15.06
N GLN A 213 -9.38 -14.37 -16.38
CA GLN A 213 -9.24 -15.66 -17.05
C GLN A 213 -7.85 -16.29 -16.87
N ASN A 214 -6.79 -15.47 -16.93
CA ASN A 214 -5.42 -15.96 -16.99
C ASN A 214 -4.68 -15.94 -15.64
N CYS A 215 -5.13 -15.12 -14.68
CA CYS A 215 -4.49 -14.98 -13.38
C CYS A 215 -5.15 -15.91 -12.36
N ALA A 216 -4.70 -17.17 -12.33
CA ALA A 216 -5.30 -18.22 -11.48
C ALA A 216 -5.14 -17.98 -9.98
N SER A 217 -4.11 -17.24 -9.55
CA SER A 217 -3.89 -16.86 -8.15
C SER A 217 -4.77 -15.68 -7.69
N LEU A 218 -5.36 -14.95 -8.64
CA LEU A 218 -6.11 -13.74 -8.32
C LEU A 218 -7.36 -14.09 -7.52
N SER A 219 -7.48 -13.48 -6.35
CA SER A 219 -8.59 -13.67 -5.41
C SER A 219 -9.53 -12.47 -5.41
N VAL A 220 -9.02 -11.28 -5.71
CA VAL A 220 -9.77 -10.01 -5.69
C VAL A 220 -9.31 -9.14 -6.86
N LEU A 221 -10.27 -8.62 -7.61
CA LEU A 221 -10.08 -7.60 -8.63
C LEU A 221 -11.02 -6.42 -8.33
N ILE A 222 -10.47 -5.23 -8.12
CA ILE A 222 -11.23 -4.03 -7.78
C ILE A 222 -11.13 -2.99 -8.90
N SER A 223 -12.28 -2.48 -9.33
CA SER A 223 -12.38 -1.25 -10.11
C SER A 223 -12.76 -0.12 -9.16
N LEU A 224 -11.88 0.86 -8.97
CA LEU A 224 -12.16 2.08 -8.21
C LEU A 224 -12.80 3.09 -9.15
N TRP A 225 -14.02 3.52 -8.86
CA TRP A 225 -14.78 4.46 -9.68
C TRP A 225 -15.06 5.74 -8.91
N ASP A 226 -15.07 6.88 -9.59
CA ASP A 226 -15.61 8.11 -9.01
C ASP A 226 -17.15 8.06 -8.94
N HIS A 227 -17.77 8.90 -8.13
CA HIS A 227 -19.20 8.86 -7.86
C HIS A 227 -20.09 9.25 -9.06
N ASP A 228 -19.51 9.83 -10.12
CA ASP A 228 -20.24 10.42 -11.25
C ASP A 228 -20.38 9.49 -12.48
N TYR A 229 -20.06 8.20 -12.38
CA TYR A 229 -20.13 7.29 -13.51
C TYR A 229 -21.58 6.90 -13.90
N PRO A 230 -22.00 7.12 -15.17
CA PRO A 230 -23.34 6.76 -15.62
C PRO A 230 -23.54 5.23 -15.68
N GLU A 231 -24.54 4.71 -14.96
CA GLU A 231 -24.83 3.28 -14.85
C GLU A 231 -25.09 2.59 -16.21
N ASP A 232 -25.67 3.32 -17.16
CA ASP A 232 -26.16 2.76 -18.42
C ASP A 232 -25.03 2.26 -19.33
N LEU A 233 -23.91 2.98 -19.40
CA LEU A 233 -22.81 2.71 -20.34
C LEU A 233 -21.97 1.49 -19.94
N LEU A 234 -21.86 1.24 -18.64
CA LEU A 234 -21.05 0.15 -18.10
C LEU A 234 -21.88 -1.12 -17.84
N SER A 235 -23.21 -1.01 -17.83
CA SER A 235 -24.14 -2.11 -17.52
C SER A 235 -23.83 -3.41 -18.28
N GLN A 236 -23.62 -3.35 -19.60
CA GLN A 236 -23.40 -4.57 -20.40
C GLN A 236 -22.10 -5.29 -20.04
N TYR A 237 -21.03 -4.54 -19.84
CA TYR A 237 -19.69 -5.08 -19.59
C TYR A 237 -19.51 -5.50 -18.14
N VAL A 238 -19.98 -4.67 -17.23
CA VAL A 238 -20.00 -4.97 -15.81
C VAL A 238 -20.85 -6.19 -15.55
N HIS A 239 -21.95 -6.41 -16.27
CA HIS A 239 -22.70 -7.66 -16.17
C HIS A 239 -21.91 -8.90 -16.63
N ALA A 240 -20.94 -8.75 -17.53
CA ALA A 240 -20.03 -9.84 -17.89
C ALA A 240 -19.00 -10.08 -16.78
N LEU A 241 -18.39 -9.02 -16.26
CA LEU A 241 -17.39 -9.08 -15.17
C LEU A 241 -17.98 -9.54 -13.84
N ALA A 242 -19.17 -9.06 -13.48
CA ALA A 242 -19.88 -9.39 -12.26
C ALA A 242 -20.28 -10.87 -12.16
N LYS A 243 -20.19 -11.65 -13.24
CA LYS A 243 -20.33 -13.11 -13.17
C LYS A 243 -19.16 -13.77 -12.44
N ASP A 244 -17.99 -13.14 -12.45
CA ASP A 244 -16.86 -13.58 -11.66
C ASP A 244 -17.00 -13.03 -10.23
N PRO A 245 -17.09 -13.90 -9.20
CA PRO A 245 -17.26 -13.43 -7.84
C PRO A 245 -16.05 -12.64 -7.32
N ARG A 246 -14.89 -12.68 -7.99
CA ARG A 246 -13.69 -11.94 -7.59
C ARG A 246 -13.74 -10.46 -7.97
N PHE A 247 -14.60 -10.08 -8.91
CA PHE A 247 -14.71 -8.70 -9.38
C PHE A 247 -15.59 -7.87 -8.44
N VAL A 248 -15.07 -6.71 -8.04
CA VAL A 248 -15.74 -5.73 -7.16
C VAL A 248 -15.57 -4.33 -7.74
N VAL A 249 -16.62 -3.52 -7.69
CA VAL A 249 -16.57 -2.08 -7.94
C VAL A 249 -16.64 -1.37 -6.58
N LEU A 250 -15.74 -0.44 -6.35
CA LEU A 250 -15.71 0.37 -5.12
C LEU A 250 -15.88 1.85 -5.48
N ASP A 251 -16.92 2.46 -4.93
CA ASP A 251 -17.24 3.86 -5.19
C ASP A 251 -16.37 4.80 -4.35
N GLY A 252 -15.69 5.73 -5.02
CA GLY A 252 -14.83 6.80 -4.49
C GLY A 252 -13.32 6.53 -4.66
N THR A 253 -12.52 7.59 -4.54
CA THR A 253 -11.06 7.56 -4.71
C THR A 253 -10.31 8.03 -3.45
N GLU A 254 -10.81 7.69 -2.25
CA GLU A 254 -10.17 8.01 -0.96
C GLU A 254 -8.90 7.16 -0.68
N TRP A 255 -8.05 6.97 -1.69
CA TRP A 255 -6.89 6.08 -1.69
C TRP A 255 -5.93 6.35 -0.53
N PHE A 256 -5.76 7.61 -0.11
CA PHE A 256 -4.85 7.94 0.99
C PHE A 256 -5.35 7.36 2.31
N ARG A 257 -6.65 7.52 2.58
CA ARG A 257 -7.29 7.00 3.79
C ARG A 257 -7.30 5.47 3.79
N ASP A 258 -7.54 4.89 2.63
CA ASP A 258 -7.47 3.44 2.44
C ASP A 258 -6.06 2.89 2.71
N TRP A 259 -5.03 3.57 2.21
CA TRP A 259 -3.63 3.24 2.47
C TRP A 259 -3.28 3.38 3.95
N GLU A 260 -3.72 4.47 4.59
CA GLU A 260 -3.52 4.73 6.01
C GLU A 260 -4.10 3.59 6.87
N MET A 261 -5.37 3.22 6.66
CA MET A 261 -5.99 2.11 7.40
C MET A 261 -5.26 0.79 7.17
N GLU A 262 -4.90 0.48 5.93
CA GLU A 262 -4.18 -0.74 5.61
C GLU A 262 -2.84 -0.85 6.36
N VAL A 263 -2.12 0.27 6.49
CA VAL A 263 -0.84 0.32 7.19
C VAL A 263 -0.99 0.30 8.72
N LEU A 264 -2.02 0.93 9.27
CA LEU A 264 -2.20 1.06 10.71
C LEU A 264 -2.78 -0.19 11.37
N ASP A 265 -3.83 -0.78 10.78
CA ASP A 265 -4.55 -1.90 11.39
C ASP A 265 -4.93 -3.02 10.40
N GLY A 266 -4.69 -2.84 9.11
CA GLY A 266 -5.04 -3.82 8.07
C GLY A 266 -6.54 -3.86 7.75
N SER A 267 -7.31 -2.85 8.14
CA SER A 267 -8.74 -2.73 7.83
C SER A 267 -9.02 -1.92 6.57
N GLY A 268 -8.07 -1.88 5.62
CA GLY A 268 -8.24 -1.23 4.32
C GLY A 268 -9.37 -1.84 3.48
N TYR A 269 -9.63 -1.26 2.31
CA TYR A 269 -10.68 -1.78 1.40
C TYR A 269 -10.40 -3.21 0.92
N TRP A 270 -9.15 -3.67 0.96
CA TRP A 270 -8.78 -5.04 0.58
C TRP A 270 -9.52 -6.07 1.44
N SER A 271 -9.41 -5.95 2.76
CA SER A 271 -10.11 -6.79 3.73
C SER A 271 -11.64 -6.70 3.58
N GLN A 272 -12.16 -5.52 3.23
CA GLN A 272 -13.58 -5.33 2.96
C GLN A 272 -14.02 -6.06 1.69
N ALA A 273 -13.24 -5.98 0.61
CA ALA A 273 -13.49 -6.67 -0.65
C ALA A 273 -13.41 -8.19 -0.49
N GLU A 274 -12.43 -8.72 0.25
CA GLU A 274 -12.34 -10.15 0.56
C GLU A 274 -13.60 -10.64 1.27
N ASN A 275 -14.06 -9.91 2.29
CA ASN A 275 -15.29 -10.24 3.02
C ASN A 275 -16.53 -10.17 2.10
N PHE A 276 -16.64 -9.13 1.28
CA PHE A 276 -17.71 -8.99 0.30
C PHE A 276 -17.75 -10.18 -0.68
N ILE A 277 -16.60 -10.59 -1.22
CA ILE A 277 -16.47 -11.75 -2.11
C ILE A 277 -16.84 -13.05 -1.39
N ALA A 278 -16.42 -13.22 -0.13
CA ALA A 278 -16.79 -14.38 0.68
C ALA A 278 -18.32 -14.47 0.89
N LYS A 279 -18.98 -13.33 1.14
CA LYS A 279 -20.45 -13.25 1.25
C LYS A 279 -21.15 -13.58 -0.06
N ARG A 280 -20.63 -13.13 -1.21
CA ARG A 280 -21.16 -13.52 -2.53
C ARG A 280 -21.04 -15.02 -2.77
N ARG A 281 -19.88 -15.60 -2.47
CA ARG A 281 -19.62 -17.04 -2.66
C ARG A 281 -20.47 -17.93 -1.77
N SER A 282 -20.81 -17.46 -0.56
CA SER A 282 -21.68 -18.18 0.38
C SER A 282 -23.18 -17.96 0.14
N GLY A 283 -23.55 -16.96 -0.66
CA GLY A 283 -24.95 -16.59 -0.92
C GLY A 283 -25.58 -15.72 0.18
N GLU A 284 -24.78 -15.13 1.08
CA GLU A 284 -25.27 -14.14 2.05
C GLU A 284 -25.72 -12.84 1.35
N ILE A 285 -25.07 -12.51 0.23
CA ILE A 285 -25.48 -11.43 -0.68
C ILE A 285 -25.70 -11.98 -2.09
N ASP A 286 -26.47 -11.27 -2.92
CA ASP A 286 -26.77 -11.69 -4.30
C ASP A 286 -25.47 -11.91 -5.09
N ALA A 287 -25.37 -13.02 -5.82
CA ALA A 287 -24.21 -13.31 -6.65
C ALA A 287 -23.98 -12.27 -7.75
N ARG A 288 -25.01 -11.50 -8.14
CA ARG A 288 -24.95 -10.39 -9.09
C ARG A 288 -24.57 -9.07 -8.43
N GLU A 289 -24.57 -8.97 -7.11
CA GLU A 289 -24.08 -7.78 -6.42
C GLU A 289 -22.57 -7.68 -6.64
N TYR A 290 -22.10 -6.55 -7.14
CA TYR A 290 -20.69 -6.32 -7.44
C TYR A 290 -20.19 -4.99 -6.88
N ARG A 291 -21.09 -4.13 -6.38
CA ARG A 291 -20.72 -2.86 -5.79
C ARG A 291 -20.52 -3.01 -4.29
N MET A 292 -19.44 -2.44 -3.80
CA MET A 292 -19.13 -2.33 -2.39
C MET A 292 -19.02 -0.84 -2.03
N SER A 293 -19.62 -0.44 -0.92
CA SER A 293 -19.40 0.88 -0.33
C SER A 293 -18.31 0.79 0.74
N ARG A 294 -17.48 1.84 0.85
CA ARG A 294 -16.48 1.93 1.91
C ARG A 294 -17.16 1.98 3.29
N GLN A 295 -16.64 1.21 4.22
CA GLN A 295 -17.00 1.28 5.63
C GLN A 295 -15.80 1.80 6.41
N TYR A 296 -15.93 3.00 6.95
CA TYR A 296 -14.96 3.57 7.87
C TYR A 296 -15.47 3.45 9.31
N PRO A 297 -14.60 3.15 10.28
CA PRO A 297 -14.96 3.15 11.70
C PRO A 297 -15.31 4.55 12.23
#